data_AF-A0A2G9GBA2-F1
#
_entry.id   AF-A0A2G9GBA2-F1
#
_cell.length_a   1.000
_cell.length_b   1.000
_cell.length_c   1.000
_cell.angle_alpha   90.00
_cell.angle_beta   90.00
_cell.angle_gamma   90.00
#
_symmetry.space_group_name_H-M   'P 1'
#
loop_
_entity.id
_entity.type
_entity.pdbx_description
1 polymer ?
#
loop_
_entity_poly.entity_id
_entity_poly.type
_entity_poly.pdbx_seq_one_letter_code
_entity_poly.pdbx_strand_id
1 'polypeptide(L)'
;MPSAVLHPKSVYDISNLIKYIFDIGSFSEVTVAARGHGHSLEGQSQAYQGVVINMESLTGAEMRFHIGEYPYVEVSAGELWINILHQSLEKGLSPKSWTDYLHLTVGGTLSYAGISGQAFRHGPQINNVYQLQVVTGRGEVETCSEEQNTDLFHAVLGGLGQFGIITKARIALEPAPRMVLRIFNDKLLQPELLSGNHLTRVSRLLTG
;
A
#
# COMPACT_ATOMS: atom_id res chain seq x y z
N MET A 1 14.86 6.88 18.77
CA MET A 1 15.06 7.74 17.58
C MET A 1 15.90 6.96 16.58
N PRO A 2 15.67 7.07 15.26
CA PRO A 2 16.58 6.48 14.28
C PRO A 2 17.94 7.16 14.28
N SER A 3 18.96 6.45 13.85
CA SER A 3 20.30 6.99 13.62
C SER A 3 20.39 7.73 12.28
N ALA A 4 19.61 7.32 11.28
CA ALA A 4 19.54 7.97 9.98
C ALA A 4 18.17 7.80 9.31
N VAL A 5 17.87 8.67 8.35
CA VAL A 5 16.71 8.56 7.46
C VAL A 5 17.19 8.55 6.01
N LEU A 6 16.88 7.49 5.27
CA LEU A 6 17.14 7.42 3.84
C LEU A 6 15.95 8.03 3.09
N HIS A 7 16.24 8.95 2.18
CA HIS A 7 15.30 9.47 1.20
C HIS A 7 15.67 8.93 -0.20
N PRO A 8 15.24 7.71 -0.56
CA PRO A 8 15.67 7.06 -1.79
C PRO A 8 15.14 7.80 -3.03
N LYS A 9 15.99 7.96 -4.05
CA LYS A 9 15.61 8.44 -5.39
C LYS A 9 15.44 7.31 -6.39
N SER A 10 15.85 6.10 -6.02
CA SER A 10 15.68 4.89 -6.81
C SER A 10 15.60 3.66 -5.93
N VAL A 11 15.11 2.56 -6.48
CA VAL A 11 15.12 1.24 -5.83
C VAL A 11 16.55 0.78 -5.50
N TYR A 12 17.53 1.22 -6.29
CA TYR A 12 18.94 0.88 -6.06
C TYR A 12 19.51 1.56 -4.81
N ASP A 13 18.99 2.72 -4.40
CA ASP A 13 19.42 3.34 -3.13
C ASP A 13 19.01 2.46 -1.93
N ILE A 14 17.81 1.87 -2.01
CA ILE A 14 17.31 0.92 -1.01
C ILE A 14 18.14 -0.37 -1.06
N SER A 15 18.30 -0.96 -2.24
CA SER A 15 19.08 -2.18 -2.45
C SER A 15 20.52 -2.05 -1.95
N ASN A 16 21.21 -0.95 -2.28
CA ASN A 16 22.58 -0.69 -1.84
C ASN A 16 22.68 -0.53 -0.32
N LEU A 17 21.71 0.15 0.31
CA LEU A 17 21.66 0.27 1.78
C LEU A 17 21.51 -1.11 2.43
N ILE A 18 20.53 -1.90 1.99
CA ILE A 18 20.27 -3.23 2.57
C ILE A 18 21.48 -4.14 2.34
N LYS A 19 22.04 -4.14 1.12
CA LYS A 19 23.23 -4.94 0.79
C LYS A 19 24.43 -4.54 1.64
N TYR A 20 24.68 -3.24 1.82
CA TYR A 20 25.76 -2.77 2.69
C TYR A 20 25.61 -3.27 4.13
N ILE A 21 24.40 -3.20 4.70
CA ILE A 21 24.12 -3.68 6.06
C ILE A 21 24.26 -5.21 6.12
N PHE A 22 23.77 -5.92 5.10
CA PHE A 22 23.87 -7.38 4.99
C PHE A 22 25.33 -7.85 4.91
N ASP A 23 26.17 -7.18 4.13
CA ASP A 23 27.58 -7.52 3.91
C ASP A 23 28.46 -7.29 5.15
N ILE A 24 28.08 -6.38 6.07
CA ILE A 24 28.72 -6.25 7.39
C ILE A 24 28.47 -7.51 8.24
N GLY A 25 27.37 -8.21 7.99
CA GLY A 25 27.00 -9.44 8.68
C GLY A 25 26.61 -9.22 10.14
N SER A 26 26.79 -10.25 10.96
CA SER A 26 26.31 -10.29 12.35
C SER A 26 27.02 -9.33 13.32
N PHE A 27 28.01 -8.57 12.86
CA PHE A 27 28.67 -7.53 13.66
C PHE A 27 27.87 -6.22 13.71
N SER A 28 26.87 -6.06 12.84
CA SER A 28 25.99 -4.91 12.83
C SER A 28 24.72 -5.17 13.63
N GLU A 29 24.38 -4.25 14.53
CA GLU A 29 23.07 -4.19 15.19
C GLU A 29 22.11 -3.25 14.45
N VAL A 30 22.51 -2.71 13.29
CA VAL A 30 21.71 -1.75 12.52
C VAL A 30 20.48 -2.45 11.94
N THR A 31 19.31 -1.99 12.37
CA THR A 31 18.02 -2.40 11.81
C THR A 31 17.53 -1.39 10.78
N VAL A 32 16.68 -1.85 9.87
CA VAL A 32 16.07 -1.00 8.83
C VAL A 32 14.56 -1.13 8.90
N ALA A 33 13.86 0.00 8.83
CA ALA A 33 12.40 0.04 8.74
C ALA A 33 11.97 0.84 7.51
N ALA A 34 11.17 0.23 6.63
CA ALA A 34 10.47 0.96 5.58
C ALA A 34 9.27 1.70 6.18
N ARG A 35 9.23 3.01 6.01
CA ARG A 35 8.15 3.88 6.49
C ARG A 35 7.39 4.45 5.31
N GLY A 36 6.13 4.03 5.17
CA GLY A 36 5.14 4.71 4.34
C GLY A 36 4.57 5.94 5.05
N HIS A 37 3.24 6.10 5.07
CA HIS A 37 2.58 7.26 5.69
C HIS A 37 2.56 7.27 7.23
N GLY A 38 3.39 6.46 7.89
CA GLY A 38 3.57 6.48 9.34
C GLY A 38 2.34 6.12 10.18
N HIS A 39 1.36 5.42 9.60
CA HIS A 39 0.07 5.10 10.25
C HIS A 39 0.13 3.89 11.21
N SER A 40 1.32 3.40 11.51
CA SER A 40 1.58 2.35 12.51
C SER A 40 1.23 2.85 13.91
N LEU A 41 0.59 2.01 14.74
CA LEU A 41 0.12 2.42 16.06
C LEU A 41 1.19 2.31 17.16
N GLU A 42 2.10 1.33 17.04
CA GLU A 42 3.02 0.93 18.11
C GLU A 42 4.47 0.83 17.59
N GLY A 43 4.84 1.75 16.71
CA GLY A 43 6.23 1.87 16.25
C GLY A 43 6.70 0.85 15.21
N GLN A 44 5.81 0.08 14.59
CA GLN A 44 6.18 -0.92 13.56
C GLN A 44 6.94 -0.34 12.35
N SER A 45 6.79 0.96 12.07
CA SER A 45 7.52 1.69 11.01
C SER A 45 8.68 2.54 11.54
N GLN A 46 9.22 2.21 12.72
CA GLN A 46 10.37 2.86 13.35
C GLN A 46 11.55 1.89 13.44
N ALA A 47 12.77 2.43 13.40
CA ALA A 47 14.00 1.69 13.68
C ALA A 47 14.78 2.43 14.76
N TYR A 48 14.80 1.90 15.99
CA TYR A 48 15.57 2.50 17.08
C TYR A 48 17.06 2.32 16.81
N GLN A 49 17.83 3.43 16.80
CA GLN A 49 19.26 3.45 16.46
C GLN A 49 19.59 2.83 15.08
N GLY A 50 18.59 2.62 14.23
CA GLY A 50 18.73 2.07 12.88
C GLY A 50 18.48 3.11 11.80
N VAL A 51 18.10 2.63 10.63
CA VAL A 51 17.78 3.46 9.46
C VAL A 51 16.30 3.36 9.14
N VAL A 52 15.63 4.50 9.02
CA VAL A 52 14.27 4.56 8.48
C VAL A 52 14.33 4.95 7.01
N ILE A 53 13.67 4.20 6.14
CA ILE A 53 13.54 4.52 4.72
C ILE A 53 12.22 5.24 4.51
N ASN A 54 12.27 6.48 4.06
CA ASN A 54 11.08 7.26 3.69
C ASN A 54 10.57 6.81 2.31
N MET A 55 9.61 5.88 2.28
CA MET A 55 9.13 5.28 1.04
C MET A 55 8.37 6.27 0.14
N GLU A 56 7.74 7.31 0.71
CA GLU A 56 7.04 8.35 -0.06
C GLU A 56 8.03 9.22 -0.88
N SER A 57 9.32 9.22 -0.53
CA SER A 57 10.34 9.93 -1.31
C SER A 57 10.87 9.15 -2.51
N LEU A 58 10.48 7.87 -2.66
CA LEU A 58 10.89 7.02 -3.78
C LEU A 58 10.30 7.55 -5.09
N THR A 59 11.10 8.36 -5.77
CA THR A 59 10.82 8.91 -7.10
C THR A 59 11.23 7.89 -8.17
N GLY A 60 10.51 7.85 -9.30
CA GLY A 60 10.97 7.10 -10.50
C GLY A 60 10.04 6.02 -11.06
N ALA A 61 8.93 5.69 -10.41
CA ALA A 61 7.88 4.87 -11.02
C ALA A 61 6.64 5.74 -11.25
N GLU A 62 6.50 6.28 -12.48
CA GLU A 62 5.22 6.82 -12.92
C GLU A 62 4.14 5.74 -12.80
N MET A 63 2.94 6.16 -12.38
CA MET A 63 1.78 5.28 -12.33
C MET A 63 1.38 4.88 -13.75
N ARG A 64 1.44 3.59 -14.08
CA ARG A 64 1.17 3.08 -15.43
C ARG A 64 -0.08 2.22 -15.44
N PHE A 65 -1.08 2.67 -16.20
CA PHE A 65 -2.34 1.97 -16.36
C PHE A 65 -2.27 1.04 -17.58
N HIS A 66 -2.60 -0.22 -17.35
CA HIS A 66 -2.73 -1.23 -18.38
C HIS A 66 -4.21 -1.56 -18.55
N ILE A 67 -4.76 -1.21 -19.70
CA ILE A 67 -6.17 -1.43 -20.04
C ILE A 67 -6.25 -2.70 -20.89
N GLY A 68 -7.11 -3.63 -20.51
CA GLY A 68 -7.28 -4.92 -21.18
C GLY A 68 -8.38 -5.74 -20.51
N GLU A 69 -8.43 -7.04 -20.77
CA GLU A 69 -9.38 -7.96 -20.13
C GLU A 69 -9.21 -8.00 -18.61
N TYR A 70 -7.96 -7.95 -18.14
CA TYR A 70 -7.58 -7.88 -16.73
C TYR A 70 -6.81 -6.58 -16.49
N PRO A 71 -7.51 -5.43 -16.32
CA PRO A 71 -6.83 -4.15 -16.18
C PRO A 71 -6.09 -4.07 -14.84
N TYR A 72 -4.95 -3.38 -14.84
CA TYR A 72 -4.15 -3.15 -13.63
C TYR A 72 -3.41 -1.82 -13.68
N VAL A 73 -2.94 -1.38 -12.52
CA VAL A 73 -2.01 -0.26 -12.38
C VAL A 73 -0.69 -0.74 -11.82
N GLU A 74 0.42 -0.37 -12.48
CA GLU A 74 1.77 -0.50 -11.94
C GLU A 74 2.12 0.80 -11.20
N VAL A 75 2.48 0.69 -9.92
CA VAL A 75 2.66 1.87 -9.04
C VAL A 75 3.77 1.66 -8.02
N SER A 76 4.41 2.75 -7.59
CA SER A 76 5.35 2.76 -6.46
C SER A 76 4.67 2.29 -5.18
N ALA A 77 5.35 1.48 -4.38
CA ALA A 77 4.84 1.05 -3.09
C ALA A 77 4.74 2.18 -2.05
N GLY A 78 5.47 3.28 -2.28
CA GLY A 78 5.36 4.51 -1.49
C GLY A 78 4.18 5.39 -1.88
N GLU A 79 3.44 5.06 -2.94
CA GLU A 79 2.29 5.84 -3.39
C GLU A 79 1.08 5.67 -2.45
N LEU A 80 0.28 6.72 -2.30
CA LEU A 80 -0.96 6.71 -1.53
C LEU A 80 -2.14 6.20 -2.36
N TRP A 81 -3.04 5.44 -1.72
CA TRP A 81 -4.26 4.94 -2.36
C TRP A 81 -5.16 6.05 -2.91
N ILE A 82 -5.19 7.23 -2.27
CA ILE A 82 -5.96 8.38 -2.76
C ILE A 82 -5.50 8.85 -4.15
N ASN A 83 -4.19 8.83 -4.42
CA ASN A 83 -3.64 9.23 -5.72
C ASN A 83 -3.95 8.20 -6.80
N ILE A 84 -3.92 6.91 -6.45
CA ILE A 84 -4.36 5.82 -7.34
C ILE A 84 -5.83 5.96 -7.68
N LEU A 85 -6.68 6.29 -6.70
CA LEU A 85 -8.10 6.55 -6.94
C LEU A 85 -8.28 7.68 -7.96
N HIS A 86 -7.68 8.84 -7.73
CA HIS A 86 -7.83 9.99 -8.63
C HIS A 86 -7.42 9.66 -10.06
N GLN A 87 -6.23 9.09 -10.27
CA GLN A 87 -5.73 8.77 -11.60
C GLN A 87 -6.48 7.60 -12.27
N SER A 88 -6.92 6.61 -11.50
CA SER A 88 -7.70 5.49 -12.05
C SER A 88 -9.09 5.94 -12.53
N LEU A 89 -9.73 6.86 -11.83
CA LEU A 89 -11.02 7.42 -12.22
C LEU A 89 -10.96 8.20 -13.53
N GLU A 90 -9.85 8.89 -13.82
CA GLU A 90 -9.62 9.53 -15.13
C GLU A 90 -9.60 8.50 -16.29
N LYS A 91 -9.30 7.24 -15.98
CA LYS A 91 -9.34 6.12 -16.95
C LYS A 91 -10.66 5.33 -16.89
N GLY A 92 -11.62 5.75 -16.06
CA GLY A 92 -12.85 4.99 -15.82
C GLY A 92 -12.63 3.65 -15.12
N LEU A 93 -11.55 3.53 -14.35
CA LEU A 93 -11.14 2.33 -13.62
C LEU A 93 -11.05 2.61 -12.11
N SER A 94 -11.01 1.56 -11.31
CA SER A 94 -10.89 1.61 -9.85
C SER A 94 -10.25 0.34 -9.33
N PRO A 95 -9.39 0.39 -8.29
CA PRO A 95 -9.10 -0.77 -7.45
C PRO A 95 -10.37 -1.46 -6.95
N LYS A 96 -10.32 -2.80 -6.85
CA LYS A 96 -11.44 -3.65 -6.42
C LYS A 96 -11.64 -3.69 -4.90
N SER A 97 -10.56 -3.49 -4.16
CA SER A 97 -10.53 -3.59 -2.70
C SER A 97 -9.79 -2.40 -2.10
N TRP A 98 -10.30 -1.90 -0.98
CA TRP A 98 -9.90 -0.61 -0.40
C TRP A 98 -9.60 -0.74 1.10
N THR A 99 -9.08 0.35 1.65
CA THR A 99 -9.09 0.66 3.08
C THR A 99 -10.07 1.79 3.36
N ASP A 100 -10.62 1.85 4.59
CA ASP A 100 -11.55 2.93 4.96
C ASP A 100 -10.90 4.33 4.97
N TYR A 101 -9.57 4.37 5.08
CA TYR A 101 -8.75 5.57 5.00
C TYR A 101 -7.75 5.44 3.85
N LEU A 102 -7.72 6.44 2.94
CA LEU A 102 -6.99 6.36 1.67
C LEU A 102 -5.61 7.05 1.68
N HIS A 103 -5.25 7.79 2.74
CA HIS A 103 -3.90 8.32 2.90
C HIS A 103 -3.01 7.27 3.58
N LEU A 104 -2.98 6.09 2.98
CA LEU A 104 -2.13 4.97 3.35
C LEU A 104 -1.34 4.58 2.11
N THR A 105 -0.07 4.22 2.30
CA THR A 105 0.78 3.77 1.19
C THR A 105 0.43 2.35 0.76
N VAL A 106 0.56 2.05 -0.52
CA VAL A 106 0.39 0.70 -1.11
C VAL A 106 1.18 -0.35 -0.32
N GLY A 107 2.50 -0.19 -0.19
CA GLY A 107 3.38 -1.15 0.47
C GLY A 107 3.02 -1.40 1.93
N GLY A 108 2.63 -0.33 2.65
CA GLY A 108 2.19 -0.42 4.04
C GLY A 108 0.93 -1.28 4.21
N THR A 109 -0.10 -1.06 3.39
CA THR A 109 -1.34 -1.84 3.45
C THR A 109 -1.16 -3.29 3.00
N LEU A 110 -0.36 -3.53 1.95
CA LEU A 110 -0.07 -4.87 1.44
C LEU A 110 0.79 -5.70 2.38
N SER A 111 1.61 -5.04 3.22
CA SER A 111 2.36 -5.72 4.29
C SER A 111 1.46 -6.18 5.45
N TYR A 112 0.18 -5.80 5.48
CA TYR A 112 -0.81 -6.24 6.46
C TYR A 112 -1.93 -7.05 5.82
N ALA A 113 -2.87 -6.37 5.15
CA ALA A 113 -3.98 -7.00 4.43
C ALA A 113 -4.67 -5.97 3.54
N GLY A 114 -5.04 -4.82 4.12
CA GLY A 114 -5.86 -3.80 3.48
C GLY A 114 -7.31 -4.24 3.38
N ILE A 115 -8.10 -3.99 4.42
CA ILE A 115 -9.49 -4.44 4.54
C ILE A 115 -10.43 -3.24 4.62
N SER A 116 -11.56 -3.35 3.91
CA SER A 116 -12.73 -2.47 4.01
C SER A 116 -13.97 -3.28 3.57
N GLY A 117 -15.09 -2.60 3.39
CA GLY A 117 -16.38 -3.19 3.05
C GLY A 117 -16.43 -3.97 1.73
N GLN A 118 -15.42 -3.91 0.86
CA GLN A 118 -15.38 -4.68 -0.40
C GLN A 118 -14.75 -6.07 -0.22
N ALA A 119 -14.09 -6.31 0.92
CA ALA A 119 -13.31 -7.52 1.15
C ALA A 119 -14.17 -8.80 1.16
N PHE A 120 -15.47 -8.71 1.49
CA PHE A 120 -16.38 -9.87 1.43
C PHE A 120 -16.57 -10.41 0.00
N ARG A 121 -16.41 -9.55 -1.03
CA ARG A 121 -16.63 -9.91 -2.43
C ARG A 121 -15.31 -10.08 -3.19
N HIS A 122 -14.35 -9.20 -2.93
CA HIS A 122 -13.09 -9.14 -3.69
C HIS A 122 -11.88 -9.62 -2.89
N GLY A 123 -12.05 -10.00 -1.63
CA GLY A 123 -10.94 -10.20 -0.69
C GLY A 123 -10.26 -8.88 -0.29
N PRO A 124 -9.37 -8.92 0.71
CA PRO A 124 -8.51 -7.78 1.05
C PRO A 124 -7.62 -7.33 -0.12
N GLN A 125 -6.94 -6.19 0.01
CA GLN A 125 -6.04 -5.65 -1.00
C GLN A 125 -4.95 -6.65 -1.41
N ILE A 126 -4.43 -7.45 -0.47
CA ILE A 126 -3.45 -8.50 -0.75
C ILE A 126 -3.95 -9.59 -1.73
N ASN A 127 -5.26 -9.80 -1.88
CA ASN A 127 -5.82 -10.71 -2.89
C ASN A 127 -5.98 -10.08 -4.28
N ASN A 128 -5.70 -8.79 -4.42
CA ASN A 128 -5.92 -8.01 -5.64
C ASN A 128 -4.60 -7.46 -6.22
N VAL A 129 -3.52 -8.21 -6.06
CA VAL A 129 -2.18 -7.89 -6.56
C VAL A 129 -1.74 -8.98 -7.53
N TYR A 130 -1.23 -8.59 -8.69
CA TYR A 130 -0.72 -9.54 -9.69
C TYR A 130 0.78 -9.78 -9.57
N GLN A 131 1.54 -8.78 -9.12
CA GLN A 131 3.00 -8.83 -9.09
C GLN A 131 3.55 -7.78 -8.14
N LEU A 132 4.70 -8.07 -7.54
CA LEU A 132 5.45 -7.17 -6.69
C LEU A 132 6.90 -7.07 -7.16
N GLN A 133 7.51 -5.91 -6.91
CA GLN A 133 8.96 -5.77 -6.85
C GLN A 133 9.36 -5.59 -5.39
N VAL A 134 10.34 -6.36 -4.94
CA VAL A 134 10.76 -6.43 -3.54
C VAL A 134 12.28 -6.31 -3.46
N VAL A 135 12.77 -5.48 -2.54
CA VAL A 135 14.17 -5.56 -2.09
C VAL A 135 14.25 -6.51 -0.92
N THR A 136 14.89 -7.67 -1.10
CA THR A 136 15.01 -8.69 -0.05
C THR A 136 15.94 -8.23 1.07
N GLY A 137 15.97 -8.95 2.20
CA GLY A 137 16.92 -8.70 3.29
C GLY A 137 18.40 -8.88 2.91
N ARG A 138 18.70 -9.42 1.72
CA ARG A 138 20.05 -9.54 1.13
C ARG A 138 20.39 -8.36 0.20
N GLY A 139 19.43 -7.46 -0.01
CA GLY A 139 19.57 -6.32 -0.92
C GLY A 139 19.34 -6.68 -2.40
N GLU A 140 18.81 -7.86 -2.69
CA GLU A 140 18.47 -8.28 -4.06
C GLU A 140 17.14 -7.63 -4.49
N VAL A 141 17.07 -7.12 -5.72
CA VAL A 141 15.83 -6.56 -6.29
C VAL A 141 15.12 -7.66 -7.06
N GLU A 142 14.13 -8.27 -6.42
CA GLU A 142 13.39 -9.40 -6.96
C GLU A 142 12.02 -8.97 -7.49
N THR A 143 11.58 -9.68 -8.52
CA THR A 143 10.21 -9.61 -9.01
C THR A 143 9.50 -10.91 -8.64
N CYS A 144 8.29 -10.82 -8.08
CA CYS A 144 7.52 -11.98 -7.67
C CYS A 144 6.02 -11.84 -8.01
N SER A 145 5.38 -12.97 -8.28
CA SER A 145 3.96 -13.14 -8.65
C SER A 145 3.51 -14.56 -8.26
N GLU A 146 2.28 -14.94 -8.60
CA GLU A 146 1.83 -16.33 -8.42
C GLU A 146 2.64 -17.33 -9.27
N GLU A 147 3.26 -16.88 -10.37
CA GLU A 147 3.98 -17.71 -11.34
C GLU A 147 5.52 -17.59 -11.24
N GLN A 148 6.03 -16.60 -10.52
CA GLN A 148 7.46 -16.31 -10.40
C GLN A 148 7.80 -15.98 -8.95
N ASN A 149 8.82 -16.62 -8.37
CA ASN A 149 9.23 -16.40 -6.97
C ASN A 149 8.03 -16.42 -6.00
N THR A 150 7.17 -17.44 -6.16
CA THR A 150 5.85 -17.54 -5.54
C THR A 150 5.91 -17.58 -4.01
N ASP A 151 6.96 -18.17 -3.45
CA ASP A 151 7.25 -18.17 -2.02
C ASP A 151 7.45 -16.74 -1.48
N LEU A 152 8.27 -15.93 -2.15
CA LEU A 152 8.47 -14.53 -1.80
C LEU A 152 7.18 -13.73 -1.96
N PHE A 153 6.43 -13.96 -3.05
CA PHE A 153 5.16 -13.28 -3.31
C PHE A 153 4.17 -13.46 -2.16
N HIS A 154 3.96 -14.70 -1.71
CA HIS A 154 3.07 -14.98 -0.59
C HIS A 154 3.66 -14.55 0.76
N ALA A 155 4.98 -14.61 0.94
CA ALA A 155 5.61 -14.21 2.20
C ALA A 155 5.47 -12.69 2.47
N VAL A 156 5.62 -11.84 1.45
CA VAL A 156 5.57 -10.37 1.64
C VAL A 156 4.15 -9.84 1.82
N LEU A 157 3.15 -10.49 1.23
CA LEU A 157 1.73 -10.13 1.38
C LEU A 157 1.24 -10.50 2.79
N GLY A 158 0.96 -9.50 3.61
CA GLY A 158 0.70 -9.69 5.05
C GLY A 158 1.96 -10.04 5.86
N GLY A 159 3.15 -9.89 5.27
CA GLY A 159 4.43 -10.27 5.87
C GLY A 159 5.00 -9.29 6.89
N LEU A 160 4.27 -8.23 7.24
CA LEU A 160 4.68 -7.22 8.23
C LEU A 160 6.08 -6.61 7.96
N GLY A 161 6.46 -6.52 6.69
CA GLY A 161 7.77 -6.03 6.25
C GLY A 161 8.97 -6.93 6.60
N GLN A 162 8.75 -8.19 6.98
CA GLN A 162 9.83 -9.07 7.49
C GLN A 162 10.68 -9.70 6.39
N PHE A 163 10.13 -9.91 5.20
CA PHE A 163 10.80 -10.66 4.12
C PHE A 163 11.43 -9.76 3.05
N GLY A 164 11.18 -8.45 3.14
CA GLY A 164 11.71 -7.46 2.22
C GLY A 164 10.86 -6.20 2.18
N ILE A 165 11.36 -5.23 1.41
CA ILE A 165 10.70 -3.95 1.19
C ILE A 165 10.03 -3.99 -0.18
N ILE A 166 8.69 -3.96 -0.19
CA ILE A 166 7.94 -3.79 -1.43
C ILE A 166 8.25 -2.40 -1.98
N THR A 167 8.73 -2.32 -3.23
CA THR A 167 9.05 -1.04 -3.91
C THR A 167 8.09 -0.72 -5.04
N LYS A 168 7.42 -1.74 -5.60
CA LYS A 168 6.44 -1.59 -6.68
C LYS A 168 5.37 -2.67 -6.59
N ALA A 169 4.14 -2.36 -7.00
CA ALA A 169 3.06 -3.33 -7.10
C ALA A 169 2.29 -3.18 -8.41
N ARG A 170 1.77 -4.31 -8.94
CA ARG A 170 0.73 -4.36 -9.98
C ARG A 170 -0.60 -4.68 -9.33
N ILE A 171 -1.49 -3.70 -9.25
CA ILE A 171 -2.76 -3.79 -8.52
C ILE A 171 -3.89 -3.98 -9.52
N ALA A 172 -4.74 -4.98 -9.29
CA ALA A 172 -5.89 -5.28 -10.13
C ALA A 172 -6.93 -4.16 -10.09
N LEU A 173 -7.45 -3.80 -11.25
CA LEU A 173 -8.49 -2.80 -11.42
C LEU A 173 -9.79 -3.43 -11.95
N GLU A 174 -10.87 -2.68 -11.85
CA GLU A 174 -12.16 -2.95 -12.50
C GLU A 174 -12.76 -1.65 -13.04
N PRO A 175 -13.76 -1.72 -13.93
CA PRO A 175 -14.51 -0.55 -14.37
C PRO A 175 -15.09 0.21 -13.17
N ALA A 176 -14.82 1.53 -13.12
CA ALA A 176 -15.31 2.37 -12.04
C ALA A 176 -16.84 2.51 -12.11
N PRO A 177 -17.57 2.30 -10.99
CA PRO A 177 -19.00 2.59 -10.95
C PRO A 177 -19.23 4.11 -11.05
N ARG A 178 -20.29 4.52 -11.76
CA ARG A 178 -20.64 5.95 -11.93
C ARG A 178 -21.09 6.64 -10.64
N MET A 179 -21.55 5.86 -9.66
CA MET A 179 -21.97 6.32 -8.33
C MET A 179 -21.61 5.26 -7.30
N VAL A 180 -21.13 5.70 -6.15
CA VAL A 180 -20.88 4.83 -5.00
C VAL A 180 -21.75 5.29 -3.82
N LEU A 181 -22.40 4.33 -3.16
CA LEU A 181 -23.15 4.60 -1.93
C LEU A 181 -22.17 4.58 -0.76
N ARG A 182 -22.03 5.70 -0.05
CA ARG A 182 -21.30 5.77 1.21
C ARG A 182 -22.28 5.59 2.37
N ILE A 183 -22.22 4.45 3.05
CA ILE A 183 -23.04 4.19 4.23
C ILE A 183 -22.27 4.70 5.46
N PHE A 184 -22.68 5.83 6.01
CA PHE A 184 -22.28 6.22 7.36
C PHE A 184 -23.23 5.55 8.35
N ASN A 185 -22.69 4.80 9.31
CA ASN A 185 -23.50 4.29 10.41
C ASN A 185 -23.54 5.39 11.49
N ASP A 186 -24.49 6.31 11.36
CA ASP A 186 -24.65 7.48 12.25
C ASP A 186 -25.00 7.11 13.71
N LYS A 187 -25.10 5.82 14.05
CA LYS A 187 -25.48 5.34 15.40
C LYS A 187 -24.43 5.58 16.50
N LEU A 188 -23.25 6.12 16.20
CA LEU A 188 -22.21 6.43 17.20
C LEU A 188 -22.09 7.92 17.54
N LEU A 189 -22.92 8.79 16.95
CA LEU A 189 -22.99 10.21 17.31
C LEU A 189 -24.42 10.58 17.76
N GLN A 190 -24.57 10.70 19.08
CA GLN A 190 -25.65 11.35 19.84
C GLN A 190 -26.99 10.58 20.04
N PRO A 191 -27.38 10.30 21.31
CA PRO A 191 -28.68 9.68 21.66
C PRO A 191 -29.94 10.55 21.45
N GLU A 192 -29.82 11.80 20.98
CA GLU A 192 -30.90 12.81 21.12
C GLU A 192 -31.78 13.01 19.86
N LEU A 193 -31.62 12.20 18.82
CA LEU A 193 -32.36 12.34 17.55
C LEU A 193 -33.34 11.20 17.23
N LEU A 194 -33.96 10.58 18.25
CA LEU A 194 -35.03 9.59 18.07
C LEU A 194 -36.45 10.22 17.99
N SER A 195 -36.63 11.26 17.18
CA SER A 195 -37.97 11.76 16.85
C SER A 195 -38.02 12.37 15.45
N GLY A 196 -37.84 11.55 14.42
CA GLY A 196 -38.16 11.99 13.07
C GLY A 196 -37.72 11.01 11.99
N ASN A 197 -38.66 10.60 11.15
CA ASN A 197 -38.40 9.87 9.91
C ASN A 197 -37.31 10.55 9.08
N HIS A 198 -36.10 9.99 9.01
CA HIS A 198 -35.08 10.43 8.07
C HIS A 198 -34.58 9.28 7.19
N LEU A 199 -35.07 9.34 5.95
CA LEU A 199 -34.60 8.60 4.78
C LEU A 199 -33.13 8.96 4.48
N THR A 200 -32.41 7.92 4.08
CA THR A 200 -31.04 7.83 3.59
C THR A 200 -30.59 9.04 2.76
N ARG A 201 -29.49 9.70 3.16
CA ARG A 201 -28.87 10.78 2.39
C ARG A 201 -27.79 10.21 1.48
N VAL A 202 -28.11 10.06 0.19
CA VAL A 202 -27.14 9.73 -0.87
C VAL A 202 -26.37 11.02 -1.21
N SER A 203 -25.06 11.09 -0.93
CA SER A 203 -24.23 12.21 -1.39
C SER A 203 -23.65 11.93 -2.77
N ARG A 204 -23.85 12.89 -3.68
CA ARG A 204 -23.31 12.92 -5.04
C ARG A 204 -21.87 13.40 -4.94
N LEU A 205 -20.90 12.63 -5.43
CA LEU A 205 -19.56 13.14 -5.72
C LEU A 205 -19.36 13.09 -7.23
N LEU A 206 -19.69 14.20 -7.90
CA LEU A 206 -19.06 14.63 -9.13
C LEU A 206 -18.95 16.16 -9.05
N THR A 207 -17.75 16.65 -9.37
CA THR A 207 -17.26 18.04 -9.42
C THR A 207 -16.87 18.70 -8.10
N GLY A 208 -15.56 18.89 -7.94
CA GLY A 208 -14.85 19.66 -6.95
C GLY A 208 -13.36 19.53 -7.20
#